data_AF-A0A1B8H9Q2-F1
#
_entry.id   AF-A0A1B8H9Q2-F1
#
_cell.length_a   1.000
_cell.length_b   1.000
_cell.length_c   1.000
_cell.angle_alpha   90.00
_cell.angle_beta   90.00
_cell.angle_gamma   90.00
#
_symmetry.space_group_name_H-M   'P 1'
#
loop_
_entity.id
_entity.type
_entity.pdbx_description
1 polymer ?
#
loop_
_entity_poly.entity_id
_entity_poly.type
_entity_poly.pdbx_seq_one_letter_code
_entity_poly.pdbx_strand_id
1 'polypeptide(L)'
;MKTTLKLSVLGIAVLLAAACDSLDPDSTKNEFWYSNPANSALTFKVDDKDYTLEPGTTGSVKLSPGMHSIQNAKGEKYTFMVYENNSGGIINPDNHVYYMLSEIYATEGQGSRFKPALFDVTINGHELQMPVRSSNAAMIDHNLFNCSYPVGKPFPDEITTGDRKSVGNIKTKCFDKAELVAYIASDYGQNLAPAAPGDETKDSVNMTFDYTIPVPAFKDAETQKQAVKLTGLLTQIKESDNADIHDKLNDEIHQTTMALVSASAKSGSSNTVAENEYHNDFMKQTGNFRGYGVLPK
;
A
#
# COMPACT_ATOMS: atom_id res chain seq x y z
N MET A 1 35.72 -60.34 23.03
CA MET A 1 36.04 -59.41 24.14
C MET A 1 36.79 -58.21 23.56
N LYS A 2 36.23 -57.01 23.76
CA LYS A 2 36.83 -55.66 23.65
C LYS A 2 37.56 -55.26 22.34
N THR A 3 36.94 -54.33 21.62
CA THR A 3 37.64 -53.29 20.82
C THR A 3 36.76 -52.04 20.79
N THR A 4 36.85 -51.18 21.82
CA THR A 4 37.57 -49.89 21.83
C THR A 4 37.13 -48.88 20.77
N LEU A 5 36.33 -47.93 21.28
CA LEU A 5 36.07 -46.58 20.79
C LEU A 5 37.38 -45.82 20.49
N LYS A 6 37.45 -45.13 19.34
CA LYS A 6 38.31 -43.96 19.16
C LYS A 6 37.51 -42.84 18.49
N LEU A 7 37.42 -41.75 19.24
CA LEU A 7 36.90 -40.43 18.89
C LEU A 7 37.85 -39.70 17.92
N SER A 8 37.37 -38.59 17.36
CA SER A 8 38.06 -37.52 16.60
C SER A 8 37.90 -37.62 15.07
N VAL A 9 37.55 -36.58 14.32
CA VAL A 9 37.59 -35.12 14.53
C VAL A 9 36.31 -34.48 13.96
N LEU A 10 35.75 -33.53 14.71
CA LEU A 10 34.65 -32.65 14.32
C LEU A 10 35.18 -31.60 13.31
N GLY A 11 34.72 -31.66 12.06
CA GLY A 11 34.87 -30.55 11.12
C GLY A 11 33.65 -29.64 11.27
N ILE A 12 33.82 -28.48 11.88
CA ILE A 12 32.78 -27.45 12.00
C ILE A 12 32.52 -26.89 10.60
N ALA A 13 31.42 -27.29 9.99
CA ALA A 13 30.85 -26.58 8.85
C ALA A 13 30.19 -25.30 9.39
N VAL A 14 30.81 -24.15 9.12
CA VAL A 14 30.18 -22.85 9.33
C VAL A 14 29.08 -22.71 8.29
N LEU A 15 27.86 -23.14 8.65
CA LEU A 15 26.65 -22.80 7.92
C LEU A 15 26.27 -21.36 8.28
N LEU A 16 26.57 -20.44 7.36
CA LEU A 16 26.01 -19.09 7.36
C LEU A 16 24.49 -19.20 7.17
N ALA A 17 23.75 -19.28 8.26
CA ALA A 17 22.31 -19.10 8.27
C ALA A 17 21.99 -17.59 8.26
N ALA A 18 22.17 -16.96 7.10
CA ALA A 18 21.54 -15.68 6.78
C ALA A 18 20.34 -15.97 5.87
N ALA A 19 19.31 -16.58 6.44
CA ALA A 19 18.02 -16.77 5.81
C ALA A 19 16.96 -16.85 6.93
N CYS A 20 16.71 -15.70 7.57
CA CYS A 20 15.58 -15.53 8.49
C CYS A 20 14.52 -14.61 7.88
N ASP A 21 14.26 -14.75 6.58
CA ASP A 21 13.22 -13.97 5.88
C ASP A 21 12.26 -14.86 5.06
N SER A 22 12.35 -16.20 5.20
CA SER A 22 11.62 -17.17 4.39
C SER A 22 10.63 -18.03 5.19
N LEU A 23 9.92 -17.48 6.17
CA LEU A 23 8.92 -18.23 6.94
C LEU A 23 7.49 -18.07 6.42
N ASP A 24 7.29 -17.33 5.33
CA ASP A 24 6.01 -17.25 4.64
C ASP A 24 6.24 -17.21 3.12
N PRO A 25 6.07 -18.36 2.41
CA PRO A 25 6.25 -18.44 0.96
C PRO A 25 5.20 -17.64 0.17
N ASP A 26 4.09 -17.24 0.82
CA ASP A 26 3.03 -16.42 0.22
C ASP A 26 3.15 -14.93 0.60
N SER A 27 4.22 -14.55 1.32
CA SER A 27 4.44 -13.17 1.75
C SER A 27 4.81 -12.27 0.58
N THR A 28 3.96 -11.27 0.33
CA THR A 28 4.23 -10.17 -0.61
C THR A 28 5.11 -9.07 -0.01
N LYS A 29 5.73 -9.31 1.17
CA LYS A 29 6.58 -8.30 1.84
C LYS A 29 7.69 -7.84 0.89
N ASN A 30 7.76 -6.52 0.71
CA ASN A 30 8.67 -5.84 -0.20
C ASN A 30 8.59 -6.27 -1.67
N GLU A 31 7.50 -6.91 -2.10
CA GLU A 31 7.26 -7.25 -3.49
C GLU A 31 6.51 -6.14 -4.22
N PHE A 32 7.12 -5.61 -5.27
CA PHE A 32 6.59 -4.54 -6.08
C PHE A 32 6.16 -5.07 -7.43
N TRP A 33 4.87 -4.98 -7.71
CA TRP A 33 4.26 -5.42 -8.95
C TRP A 33 4.28 -4.32 -9.99
N TYR A 34 4.18 -4.69 -11.26
CA TYR A 34 4.05 -3.75 -12.35
C TYR A 34 3.36 -4.44 -13.53
N SER A 35 2.58 -3.69 -14.30
CA SER A 35 1.99 -4.16 -15.55
C SER A 35 2.15 -3.15 -16.67
N ASN A 36 2.02 -3.65 -17.90
CA ASN A 36 2.01 -2.83 -19.10
C ASN A 36 0.61 -2.83 -19.74
N PRO A 37 -0.28 -1.90 -19.35
CA PRO A 37 -1.60 -1.78 -19.97
C PRO A 37 -1.58 -1.07 -21.33
N ALA A 38 -0.42 -0.61 -21.81
CA ALA A 38 -0.28 0.07 -23.09
C ALA A 38 -0.10 -0.91 -24.26
N ASN A 39 -0.25 -0.40 -25.49
CA ASN A 39 -0.07 -1.17 -26.73
C ASN A 39 1.39 -1.21 -27.22
N SER A 40 2.32 -0.66 -26.47
CA SER A 40 3.76 -0.62 -26.77
C SER A 40 4.56 -1.19 -25.61
N ALA A 41 5.79 -1.66 -25.87
CA ALA A 41 6.65 -2.14 -24.81
C ALA A 41 6.92 -1.06 -23.75
N LEU A 42 6.86 -1.44 -22.48
CA LEU A 42 7.21 -0.61 -21.34
C LEU A 42 8.67 -0.86 -20.97
N THR A 43 9.47 0.19 -20.84
CA THR A 43 10.87 0.10 -20.40
C THR A 43 11.15 1.04 -19.24
N PHE A 44 11.85 0.52 -18.23
CA PHE A 44 12.26 1.28 -17.06
C PHE A 44 13.47 0.63 -16.39
N LYS A 45 14.08 1.33 -15.45
CA LYS A 45 15.13 0.79 -14.59
C LYS A 45 14.72 0.82 -13.14
N VAL A 46 15.19 -0.17 -12.39
CA VAL A 46 15.19 -0.15 -10.92
C VAL A 46 16.63 -0.39 -10.47
N ASP A 47 17.21 0.55 -9.74
CA ASP A 47 18.61 0.51 -9.29
C ASP A 47 19.59 0.16 -10.43
N ASP A 48 19.47 0.91 -11.52
CA ASP A 48 20.26 0.77 -12.75
C ASP A 48 20.11 -0.56 -13.52
N LYS A 49 19.25 -1.47 -13.05
CA LYS A 49 18.87 -2.69 -13.78
C LYS A 49 17.71 -2.43 -14.72
N ASP A 50 17.86 -2.81 -15.98
CA ASP A 50 16.84 -2.66 -17.03
C ASP A 50 15.70 -3.69 -16.89
N TYR A 51 14.48 -3.21 -17.14
CA TYR A 51 13.26 -4.00 -17.24
C TYR A 51 12.54 -3.63 -18.54
N THR A 52 12.08 -4.64 -19.27
CA THR A 52 11.27 -4.50 -20.49
C THR A 52 10.08 -5.43 -20.40
N LEU A 53 8.88 -4.89 -20.61
CA LEU A 53 7.62 -5.64 -20.60
C LEU A 53 6.87 -5.48 -21.91
N GLU A 54 6.42 -6.59 -22.46
CA GLU A 54 5.52 -6.60 -23.61
C GLU A 54 4.11 -6.11 -23.23
N PRO A 55 3.33 -5.58 -24.18
CA PRO A 55 1.93 -5.20 -23.96
C PRO A 55 1.10 -6.30 -23.28
N GLY A 56 0.30 -5.91 -22.29
CA GLY A 56 -0.62 -6.81 -21.57
C GLY A 56 0.06 -7.78 -20.60
N THR A 57 1.35 -7.60 -20.31
CA THR A 57 2.08 -8.46 -19.37
C THR A 57 2.23 -7.82 -17.99
N THR A 58 2.43 -8.67 -16.99
CA THR A 58 2.70 -8.28 -15.61
C THR A 58 4.02 -8.89 -15.13
N GLY A 59 4.62 -8.29 -14.12
CA GLY A 59 5.77 -8.83 -13.43
C GLY A 59 5.91 -8.27 -12.03
N SER A 60 6.94 -8.71 -11.32
CA SER A 60 7.27 -8.22 -9.99
C SER A 60 8.77 -8.17 -9.76
N VAL A 61 9.17 -7.33 -8.82
CA VAL A 61 10.54 -7.24 -8.28
C VAL A 61 10.46 -7.13 -6.77
N LYS A 62 11.32 -7.88 -6.07
CA LYS A 62 11.48 -7.73 -4.62
C LYS A 62 12.58 -6.72 -4.34
N LEU A 63 12.28 -5.70 -3.54
CA LEU A 63 13.25 -4.70 -3.09
C LEU A 63 13.64 -4.99 -1.65
N SER A 64 14.89 -4.76 -1.27
CA SER A 64 15.28 -4.78 0.13
C SER A 64 14.80 -3.50 0.82
N PRO A 65 14.73 -3.46 2.16
CA PRO A 65 14.65 -2.19 2.88
C PRO A 65 15.90 -1.34 2.60
N GLY A 66 15.72 -0.04 2.38
CA GLY A 66 16.78 0.90 2.01
C GLY A 66 16.42 1.87 0.89
N MET A 67 17.43 2.60 0.41
CA MET A 67 17.28 3.58 -0.66
C MET A 67 17.29 2.91 -2.04
N HIS A 68 16.32 3.27 -2.86
CA HIS A 68 16.11 2.74 -4.21
C HIS A 68 15.81 3.86 -5.20
N SER A 69 15.94 3.54 -6.48
CA SER A 69 15.54 4.46 -7.54
C SER A 69 14.88 3.78 -8.73
N ILE A 70 13.92 4.47 -9.33
CA ILE A 70 13.30 4.11 -10.60
C ILE A 70 13.66 5.15 -11.65
N GLN A 71 13.92 4.71 -12.87
CA GLN A 71 14.09 5.59 -14.01
C GLN A 71 13.18 5.14 -15.15
N ASN A 72 12.37 6.05 -15.70
CA ASN A 72 11.51 5.74 -16.84
C ASN A 72 12.28 5.82 -18.19
N ALA A 73 11.62 5.46 -19.28
CA ALA A 73 12.21 5.49 -20.62
C ALA A 73 12.70 6.87 -21.07
N LYS A 74 12.17 7.96 -20.50
CA LYS A 74 12.59 9.35 -20.78
C LYS A 74 13.84 9.75 -20.00
N GLY A 75 14.34 8.89 -19.11
CA GLY A 75 15.49 9.15 -18.24
C GLY A 75 15.14 9.89 -16.95
N GLU A 76 13.85 10.14 -16.68
CA GLU A 76 13.40 10.79 -15.44
C GLU A 76 13.61 9.82 -14.28
N LYS A 77 14.38 10.25 -13.27
CA LYS A 77 14.76 9.43 -12.12
C LYS A 77 13.99 9.86 -10.88
N TYR A 78 13.45 8.89 -10.15
CA TYR A 78 12.73 9.05 -8.90
C TYR A 78 13.40 8.19 -7.82
N THR A 79 13.73 8.81 -6.69
CA THR A 79 14.39 8.14 -5.57
C THR A 79 13.42 7.99 -4.40
N PHE A 80 13.48 6.86 -3.71
CA PHE A 80 12.60 6.56 -2.59
C PHE A 80 13.28 5.65 -1.58
N MET A 81 12.78 5.68 -0.35
CA MET A 81 13.13 4.75 0.72
C MET A 81 12.07 3.67 0.83
N VAL A 82 12.50 2.41 0.91
CA VAL A 82 11.67 1.26 1.33
C VAL A 82 11.97 0.99 2.81
N TYR A 83 10.96 1.06 3.67
CA TYR A 83 11.10 0.79 5.11
C TYR A 83 10.84 -0.69 5.45
N GLU A 84 11.29 -1.13 6.62
CA GLU A 84 11.10 -2.52 7.09
C GLU A 84 9.64 -2.95 7.21
N ASN A 85 8.75 -1.99 7.48
CA ASN A 85 7.30 -2.22 7.60
C ASN A 85 6.58 -2.21 6.23
N ASN A 86 7.30 -2.18 5.11
CA ASN A 86 6.69 -2.21 3.78
C ASN A 86 6.07 -3.59 3.49
N SER A 87 4.88 -3.57 2.89
CA SER A 87 4.13 -4.76 2.46
C SER A 87 4.11 -4.95 0.93
N GLY A 88 5.01 -4.27 0.22
CA GLY A 88 5.09 -4.24 -1.24
C GLY A 88 4.47 -2.98 -1.86
N GLY A 89 4.12 -3.08 -3.13
CA GLY A 89 3.51 -1.96 -3.85
C GLY A 89 3.37 -2.20 -5.35
N ILE A 90 3.14 -1.11 -6.10
CA ILE A 90 3.17 -1.10 -7.56
C ILE A 90 4.18 -0.06 -8.05
N ILE A 91 5.05 -0.47 -8.97
CA ILE A 91 5.93 0.39 -9.74
C ILE A 91 5.20 0.81 -11.03
N ASN A 92 5.06 2.11 -11.24
CA ASN A 92 4.24 2.68 -12.30
C ASN A 92 4.96 3.85 -13.01
N PRO A 93 6.05 3.56 -13.74
CA PRO A 93 6.94 4.59 -14.31
C PRO A 93 6.27 5.53 -15.32
N ASP A 94 5.17 5.09 -15.95
CA ASP A 94 4.41 5.85 -16.95
C ASP A 94 3.11 6.44 -16.41
N ASN A 95 2.89 6.38 -15.09
CA ASN A 95 1.73 6.97 -14.42
C ASN A 95 0.38 6.49 -14.98
N HIS A 96 0.27 5.21 -15.35
CA HIS A 96 -1.03 4.60 -15.67
C HIS A 96 -1.93 4.58 -14.44
N VAL A 97 -3.26 4.60 -14.65
CA VAL A 97 -4.20 4.47 -13.53
C VAL A 97 -4.33 3.00 -13.15
N TYR A 98 -4.00 2.70 -11.89
CA TYR A 98 -4.28 1.44 -11.24
C TYR A 98 -5.48 1.57 -10.32
N TYR A 99 -6.19 0.47 -10.13
CA TYR A 99 -7.42 0.42 -9.37
C TYR A 99 -7.33 -0.64 -8.27
N MET A 100 -7.92 -0.36 -7.11
CA MET A 100 -8.19 -1.35 -6.09
C MET A 100 -9.70 -1.50 -5.96
N LEU A 101 -10.22 -2.68 -6.31
CA LEU A 101 -11.64 -3.02 -6.13
C LEU A 101 -11.78 -3.89 -4.88
N SER A 102 -12.78 -3.59 -4.05
CA SER A 102 -13.16 -4.41 -2.90
C SER A 102 -14.39 -5.27 -3.21
N GLU A 103 -14.33 -6.54 -2.85
CA GLU A 103 -15.38 -7.52 -3.06
C GLU A 103 -15.75 -8.24 -1.77
N ILE A 104 -17.01 -8.64 -1.69
CA ILE A 104 -17.57 -9.34 -0.53
C ILE A 104 -17.55 -10.83 -0.80
N TYR A 105 -16.75 -11.55 -0.02
CA TYR A 105 -16.88 -13.00 0.09
C TYR A 105 -17.71 -13.30 1.32
N ALA A 106 -18.89 -13.88 1.14
CA ALA A 106 -19.72 -14.23 2.27
C ALA A 106 -20.44 -15.54 2.03
N THR A 107 -20.67 -16.27 3.13
CA THR A 107 -21.62 -17.37 3.15
C THR A 107 -23.00 -16.88 2.73
N GLU A 108 -23.80 -17.77 2.13
CA GLU A 108 -25.11 -17.44 1.59
C GLU A 108 -25.98 -16.68 2.62
N GLY A 109 -26.58 -15.56 2.18
CA GLY A 109 -27.40 -14.69 3.02
C GLY A 109 -26.64 -13.77 3.99
N GLN A 110 -25.31 -13.84 4.07
CA GLN A 110 -24.50 -13.02 5.01
C GLN A 110 -23.84 -11.80 4.37
N GLY A 111 -23.93 -11.63 3.04
CA GLY A 111 -23.26 -10.54 2.31
C GLY A 111 -23.63 -9.14 2.82
N SER A 112 -24.88 -8.92 3.24
CA SER A 112 -25.36 -7.63 3.73
C SER A 112 -24.68 -7.13 5.03
N ARG A 113 -23.94 -8.02 5.72
CA ARG A 113 -23.13 -7.66 6.89
C ARG A 113 -21.88 -6.86 6.52
N PHE A 114 -21.44 -6.96 5.28
CA PHE A 114 -20.25 -6.29 4.77
C PHE A 114 -20.66 -5.08 3.95
N LYS A 115 -20.06 -3.93 4.25
CA LYS A 115 -20.37 -2.64 3.59
C LYS A 115 -19.06 -1.97 3.21
N PRO A 116 -18.43 -2.35 2.09
CA PRO A 116 -17.26 -1.63 1.61
C PRO A 116 -17.65 -0.17 1.33
N ALA A 117 -16.72 0.75 1.58
CA ALA A 117 -16.92 2.16 1.27
C ALA A 117 -17.06 2.33 -0.26
N LEU A 118 -18.00 3.16 -0.68
CA LEU A 118 -18.17 3.53 -2.08
C LEU A 118 -17.45 4.86 -2.37
N PHE A 119 -16.87 4.95 -3.55
CA PHE A 119 -16.21 6.14 -4.05
C PHE A 119 -16.74 6.47 -5.43
N ASP A 120 -16.79 7.76 -5.73
CA ASP A 120 -17.01 8.21 -7.10
C ASP A 120 -15.74 7.89 -7.90
N VAL A 121 -15.92 7.25 -9.05
CA VAL A 121 -14.83 6.85 -9.95
C VAL A 121 -15.30 7.01 -11.40
N THR A 122 -14.43 7.58 -12.23
CA THR A 122 -14.61 7.62 -13.68
C THR A 122 -13.68 6.60 -14.32
N ILE A 123 -14.22 5.74 -15.18
CA ILE A 123 -13.46 4.75 -15.97
C ILE A 123 -13.92 4.87 -17.42
N ASN A 124 -13.00 5.12 -18.35
CA ASN A 124 -13.35 5.33 -19.77
C ASN A 124 -14.48 6.37 -19.97
N GLY A 125 -14.49 7.45 -19.16
CA GLY A 125 -15.53 8.48 -19.20
C GLY A 125 -16.87 8.09 -18.55
N HIS A 126 -17.03 6.86 -18.06
CA HIS A 126 -18.22 6.44 -17.31
C HIS A 126 -18.09 6.83 -15.86
N GLU A 127 -19.02 7.64 -15.35
CA GLU A 127 -19.12 8.00 -13.94
C GLU A 127 -19.86 6.90 -13.16
N LEU A 128 -19.19 6.36 -12.14
CA LEU A 128 -19.65 5.22 -11.35
C LEU A 128 -19.50 5.53 -9.86
N GLN A 129 -20.31 4.86 -9.03
CA GLN A 129 -20.14 4.84 -7.59
C GLN A 129 -19.95 3.38 -7.15
N MET A 130 -18.70 3.00 -6.84
CA MET A 130 -18.29 1.62 -6.61
C MET A 130 -17.24 1.54 -5.49
N PRO A 131 -16.98 0.37 -4.90
CA PRO A 131 -15.92 0.20 -3.90
C PRO A 131 -14.53 0.12 -4.56
N VAL A 132 -14.25 1.11 -5.42
CA VAL A 132 -13.05 1.22 -6.24
C VAL A 132 -12.25 2.44 -5.82
N ARG A 133 -10.98 2.23 -5.48
CA ARG A 133 -10.00 3.31 -5.35
C ARG A 133 -9.09 3.33 -6.57
N SER A 134 -8.59 4.49 -6.95
CA SER A 134 -7.72 4.65 -8.11
C SER A 134 -6.54 5.56 -7.83
N SER A 135 -5.37 5.20 -8.36
CA SER A 135 -4.15 6.00 -8.26
C SER A 135 -3.29 5.87 -9.50
N ASN A 136 -2.56 6.94 -9.82
CA ASN A 136 -1.60 7.00 -10.92
C ASN A 136 -0.19 7.37 -10.44
N ALA A 137 0.09 7.29 -9.14
CA ALA A 137 1.40 7.59 -8.58
C ALA A 137 2.47 6.68 -9.20
N ALA A 138 3.70 7.19 -9.34
CA ALA A 138 4.82 6.43 -9.87
C ALA A 138 5.22 5.24 -8.98
N MET A 139 4.95 5.39 -7.68
CA MET A 139 5.04 4.35 -6.67
C MET A 139 3.72 4.32 -5.90
N ILE A 140 3.03 3.20 -5.92
CA ILE A 140 1.77 2.99 -5.20
C ILE A 140 2.07 2.09 -4.01
N ASP A 141 2.05 2.66 -2.81
CA ASP A 141 2.39 1.95 -1.58
C ASP A 141 1.26 1.01 -1.15
N HIS A 142 1.57 -0.29 -1.04
CA HIS A 142 0.60 -1.30 -0.62
C HIS A 142 0.10 -1.05 0.81
N ASN A 143 0.88 -0.43 1.70
CA ASN A 143 0.44 -0.18 3.07
C ASN A 143 -0.83 0.69 3.13
N LEU A 144 -1.08 1.51 2.10
CA LEU A 144 -2.28 2.35 2.00
C LEU A 144 -3.24 1.87 0.90
N PHE A 145 -2.73 1.43 -0.25
CA PHE A 145 -3.56 0.97 -1.37
C PHE A 145 -4.16 -0.42 -1.09
N ASN A 146 -3.44 -1.23 -0.30
CA ASN A 146 -3.89 -2.43 0.42
C ASN A 146 -4.70 -3.43 -0.42
N CYS A 147 -4.04 -4.06 -1.39
CA CYS A 147 -4.63 -5.08 -2.25
C CYS A 147 -4.32 -6.49 -1.73
N SER A 148 -5.33 -7.27 -1.36
CA SER A 148 -5.11 -8.69 -0.98
C SER A 148 -4.54 -9.52 -2.12
N TYR A 149 -4.87 -9.18 -3.37
CA TYR A 149 -4.35 -9.83 -4.57
C TYR A 149 -3.71 -8.79 -5.50
N PRO A 150 -2.49 -9.03 -6.01
CA PRO A 150 -1.80 -8.09 -6.87
C PRO A 150 -2.35 -8.10 -8.30
N VAL A 151 -1.91 -7.13 -9.10
CA VAL A 151 -2.24 -7.03 -10.53
C VAL A 151 -1.78 -8.28 -11.29
N GLY A 152 -2.59 -8.74 -12.24
CA GLY A 152 -2.30 -9.93 -13.05
C GLY A 152 -2.50 -11.27 -12.35
N LYS A 153 -2.94 -11.29 -11.08
CA LYS A 153 -3.43 -12.50 -10.40
C LYS A 153 -4.96 -12.50 -10.39
N PRO A 154 -5.63 -13.61 -10.72
CA PRO A 154 -7.09 -13.63 -10.72
C PRO A 154 -7.65 -13.35 -9.32
N PHE A 155 -8.81 -12.70 -9.29
CA PHE A 155 -9.62 -12.68 -8.08
C PHE A 155 -10.17 -14.10 -7.86
N PRO A 156 -10.03 -14.71 -6.67
CA PRO A 156 -10.43 -16.10 -6.49
C PRO A 156 -11.96 -16.24 -6.42
N ASP A 157 -12.51 -17.37 -6.84
CA ASP A 157 -13.95 -17.63 -6.74
C ASP A 157 -14.40 -17.82 -5.28
N GLU A 158 -13.52 -18.38 -4.44
CA GLU A 158 -13.76 -18.63 -3.03
C GLU A 158 -12.53 -18.29 -2.18
N ILE A 159 -12.75 -18.00 -0.89
CA ILE A 159 -11.67 -17.76 0.07
C ILE A 159 -11.75 -18.73 1.23
N THR A 160 -10.58 -19.11 1.73
CA THR A 160 -10.47 -19.81 3.01
C THR A 160 -10.23 -18.80 4.12
N THR A 161 -10.88 -18.99 5.27
CA THR A 161 -10.67 -18.18 6.47
C THR A 161 -10.12 -19.04 7.60
N GLY A 162 -9.20 -18.49 8.39
CA GLY A 162 -8.63 -19.20 9.55
C GLY A 162 -9.60 -19.30 10.74
N ASP A 163 -10.60 -18.42 10.81
CA ASP A 163 -11.64 -18.44 11.82
C ASP A 163 -12.86 -19.23 11.34
N ARG A 164 -13.09 -20.39 11.96
CA ARG A 164 -14.25 -21.27 11.67
C ARG A 164 -15.61 -20.62 11.93
N LYS A 165 -15.65 -19.49 12.66
CA LYS A 165 -16.87 -18.70 12.89
C LYS A 165 -17.04 -17.56 11.89
N SER A 166 -16.05 -17.33 11.04
CA SER A 166 -16.16 -16.31 10.00
C SER A 166 -17.28 -16.66 9.04
N VAL A 167 -18.15 -15.69 8.79
CA VAL A 167 -19.26 -15.79 7.84
C VAL A 167 -18.93 -15.12 6.50
N GLY A 168 -17.72 -14.59 6.37
CA GLY A 168 -17.26 -13.85 5.20
C GLY A 168 -16.12 -12.86 5.51
N ASN A 169 -15.60 -12.24 4.47
CA ASN A 169 -14.64 -11.16 4.55
C ASN A 169 -14.74 -10.25 3.32
N ILE A 170 -14.22 -9.03 3.42
CA ILE A 170 -13.96 -8.18 2.26
C ILE A 170 -12.53 -8.47 1.80
N LYS A 171 -12.35 -8.71 0.51
CA LYS A 171 -11.02 -8.80 -0.10
C LYS A 171 -10.86 -7.75 -1.16
N THR A 172 -9.63 -7.36 -1.40
CA THR A 172 -9.27 -6.31 -2.34
C THR A 172 -8.34 -6.85 -3.40
N LYS A 173 -8.44 -6.35 -4.62
CA LYS A 173 -7.48 -6.67 -5.68
C LYS A 173 -7.06 -5.44 -6.44
N CYS A 174 -5.79 -5.42 -6.78
CA CYS A 174 -5.18 -4.44 -7.66
C CYS A 174 -5.44 -4.85 -9.11
N PHE A 175 -5.88 -3.90 -9.92
CA PHE A 175 -6.11 -4.04 -11.35
C PHE A 175 -5.34 -2.96 -12.09
N ASP A 176 -4.82 -3.29 -13.26
CA ASP A 176 -4.68 -2.27 -14.29
C ASP A 176 -6.03 -2.03 -14.99
N LYS A 177 -6.06 -1.01 -15.83
CA LYS A 177 -7.30 -0.61 -16.50
C LYS A 177 -7.93 -1.73 -17.34
N ALA A 178 -7.13 -2.44 -18.13
CA ALA A 178 -7.64 -3.46 -19.04
C ALA A 178 -8.23 -4.63 -18.24
N GLU A 179 -7.54 -5.03 -17.18
CA GLU A 179 -7.99 -6.07 -16.27
C GLU A 179 -9.31 -5.69 -15.56
N LEU A 180 -9.43 -4.44 -15.08
CA LEU A 180 -10.65 -4.00 -14.39
C LEU A 180 -11.85 -3.95 -15.32
N VAL A 181 -11.69 -3.39 -16.53
CA VAL A 181 -12.78 -3.30 -17.51
C VAL A 181 -13.27 -4.68 -17.91
N ALA A 182 -12.35 -5.63 -18.11
CA ALA A 182 -12.70 -7.02 -18.40
C ALA A 182 -13.48 -7.65 -17.24
N TYR A 183 -13.02 -7.47 -16.00
CA TYR A 183 -13.66 -7.99 -14.79
C TYR A 183 -15.06 -7.41 -14.57
N ILE A 184 -15.24 -6.09 -14.71
CA ILE A 184 -16.57 -5.47 -14.58
C ILE A 184 -17.54 -5.98 -15.67
N ALA A 185 -17.04 -6.22 -16.89
CA ALA A 185 -17.87 -6.79 -17.95
C ALA A 185 -18.29 -8.24 -17.65
N SER A 186 -17.40 -9.07 -17.11
CA SER A 186 -17.70 -10.48 -16.79
C SER A 186 -18.57 -10.64 -15.55
N ASP A 187 -18.22 -9.96 -14.46
CA ASP A 187 -18.76 -10.23 -13.14
C ASP A 187 -19.95 -9.34 -12.79
N TYR A 188 -19.97 -8.12 -13.34
CA TYR A 188 -21.06 -7.16 -13.11
C TYR A 188 -21.98 -7.01 -14.34
N GLY A 189 -21.62 -7.58 -15.48
CA GLY A 189 -22.37 -7.47 -16.73
C GLY A 189 -22.42 -6.04 -17.27
N GLN A 190 -21.47 -5.18 -16.87
CA GLN A 190 -21.42 -3.77 -17.28
C GLN A 190 -20.32 -3.54 -18.31
N ASN A 191 -20.70 -3.01 -19.48
CA ASN A 191 -19.73 -2.67 -20.51
C ASN A 191 -19.20 -1.24 -20.31
N LEU A 192 -17.94 -1.15 -19.89
CA LEU A 192 -17.23 0.12 -19.71
C LEU A 192 -16.31 0.46 -20.89
N ALA A 193 -16.64 0.02 -22.11
CA ALA A 193 -15.97 0.50 -23.31
C ALA A 193 -16.18 2.03 -23.48
N PRO A 194 -15.18 2.78 -23.99
CA PRO A 194 -15.32 4.22 -24.25
C PRO A 194 -16.53 4.54 -25.12
N ALA A 195 -17.34 5.52 -24.72
CA ALA A 195 -18.56 5.89 -25.44
C ALA A 195 -18.26 6.81 -26.64
N ALA A 196 -17.25 7.67 -26.53
CA ALA A 196 -16.78 8.55 -27.59
C ALA A 196 -15.24 8.53 -27.68
N PRO A 197 -14.66 8.93 -28.84
CA PRO A 197 -13.22 9.11 -28.96
C PRO A 197 -12.69 10.10 -27.90
N GLY A 198 -11.60 9.72 -27.24
CA GLY A 198 -10.98 10.47 -26.15
C GLY A 198 -11.44 10.02 -24.76
N ASP A 199 -12.58 9.33 -24.64
CA ASP A 199 -13.06 8.82 -23.35
C ASP A 199 -12.13 7.73 -22.79
N GLU A 200 -11.36 7.05 -23.64
CA GLU A 200 -10.35 6.05 -23.24
C GLU A 200 -9.24 6.59 -22.33
N THR A 201 -9.12 7.92 -22.20
CA THR A 201 -8.17 8.58 -21.31
C THR A 201 -8.82 9.27 -20.11
N LYS A 202 -10.15 9.26 -20.03
CA LYS A 202 -10.93 9.91 -18.97
C LYS A 202 -11.13 8.96 -17.79
N ASP A 203 -10.05 8.75 -17.05
CA ASP A 203 -10.08 8.04 -15.78
C ASP A 203 -9.85 9.01 -14.62
N SER A 204 -10.57 8.82 -13.52
CA SER A 204 -10.38 9.62 -12.31
C SER A 204 -9.31 9.02 -11.40
N VAL A 205 -8.59 9.88 -10.66
CA VAL A 205 -7.77 9.48 -9.51
C VAL A 205 -8.48 9.93 -8.24
N ASN A 206 -8.96 8.97 -7.43
CA ASN A 206 -9.66 9.26 -6.17
C ASN A 206 -8.82 8.95 -4.92
N MET A 207 -7.58 8.47 -5.11
CA MET A 207 -6.59 8.28 -4.06
C MET A 207 -5.22 8.80 -4.49
N THR A 208 -4.77 9.85 -3.82
CA THR A 208 -3.43 10.40 -3.95
C THR A 208 -2.58 10.02 -2.74
N PHE A 209 -1.28 9.80 -2.98
CA PHE A 209 -0.30 9.60 -1.93
C PHE A 209 0.28 10.96 -1.54
N ASP A 210 -0.13 11.46 -0.36
CA ASP A 210 0.29 12.74 0.18
C ASP A 210 1.35 12.53 1.26
N TYR A 211 2.58 12.95 0.98
CA TYR A 211 3.74 12.83 1.87
C TYR A 211 4.01 14.13 2.65
N THR A 212 3.00 15.00 2.77
CA THR A 212 3.08 16.17 3.64
C THR A 212 2.87 15.76 5.09
N ILE A 213 3.64 16.38 5.98
CA ILE A 213 3.43 16.25 7.42
C ILE A 213 2.43 17.36 7.80
N PRO A 214 1.32 17.02 8.49
CA PRO A 214 0.33 18.02 8.85
C PRO A 214 0.94 19.10 9.75
N VAL A 215 0.51 20.36 9.58
CA VAL A 215 0.96 21.46 10.43
C VAL A 215 0.03 21.57 11.65
N PRO A 216 0.54 21.43 12.89
CA PRO A 216 -0.27 21.57 14.11
C PRO A 216 -0.77 22.99 14.33
N ALA A 217 -2.08 23.16 14.49
CA ALA A 217 -2.76 24.44 14.71
C ALA A 217 -3.95 24.31 15.67
N PHE A 218 -3.80 23.52 16.74
CA PHE A 218 -4.82 23.35 17.77
C PHE A 218 -4.85 24.56 18.72
N LYS A 219 -6.05 24.97 19.13
CA LYS A 219 -6.23 26.05 20.13
C LYS A 219 -5.91 25.61 21.55
N ASP A 220 -6.25 24.36 21.90
CA ASP A 220 -5.91 23.80 23.20
C ASP A 220 -4.40 23.60 23.30
N ALA A 221 -3.80 24.18 24.34
CA ALA A 221 -2.34 24.26 24.47
C ALA A 221 -1.69 22.88 24.66
N GLU A 222 -2.33 21.96 25.40
CA GLU A 222 -1.77 20.62 25.62
C GLU A 222 -1.93 19.77 24.35
N THR A 223 -3.07 19.84 23.67
CA THR A 223 -3.28 19.18 22.37
C THR A 223 -2.26 19.67 21.35
N GLN A 224 -2.05 20.99 21.25
CA GLN A 224 -1.07 21.59 20.34
C GLN A 224 0.34 21.10 20.64
N LYS A 225 0.73 21.06 21.92
CA LYS A 225 2.05 20.57 22.34
C LYS A 225 2.27 19.11 21.93
N GLN A 226 1.29 18.23 22.14
CA GLN A 226 1.40 16.83 21.72
C GLN A 226 1.40 16.68 20.19
N ALA A 227 0.62 17.48 19.48
CA ALA A 227 0.61 17.52 18.02
C ALA A 227 1.96 17.96 17.45
N VAL A 228 2.60 19.00 17.99
CA VAL A 228 3.96 19.43 17.63
C VAL A 228 4.98 18.32 17.86
N LYS A 229 4.90 17.64 19.02
CA LYS A 229 5.78 16.50 19.31
C LYS A 229 5.59 15.38 18.27
N LEU A 230 4.33 15.03 17.98
CA LEU A 230 3.99 13.98 17.02
C LEU A 230 4.54 14.30 15.62
N THR A 231 4.33 15.52 15.13
CA THR A 231 4.86 15.93 13.82
C THR A 231 6.38 15.96 13.80
N GLY A 232 7.04 16.27 14.92
CA GLY A 232 8.49 16.15 15.04
C GLY A 232 9.01 14.73 14.87
N LEU A 233 8.26 13.72 15.35
CA LEU A 233 8.58 12.30 15.14
C LEU A 233 8.36 11.89 13.68
N LEU A 234 7.31 12.40 13.03
CA LEU A 234 7.09 12.16 11.59
C LEU A 234 8.19 12.81 10.74
N THR A 235 8.68 13.99 11.13
CA THR A 235 9.83 14.64 10.47
C THR A 235 11.09 13.79 10.59
N GLN A 236 11.35 13.19 11.76
CA GLN A 236 12.46 12.26 11.91
C GLN A 236 12.36 11.07 10.95
N ILE A 237 11.16 10.49 10.75
CA ILE A 237 10.94 9.45 9.73
C ILE A 237 11.30 9.98 8.34
N LYS A 238 10.73 11.14 7.98
CA LYS A 238 10.92 11.76 6.66
C LYS A 238 12.40 11.98 6.32
N GLU A 239 13.18 12.47 7.29
CA GLU A 239 14.58 12.84 7.11
C GLU A 239 15.55 11.67 7.30
N SER A 240 15.11 10.54 7.84
CA SER A 240 15.99 9.42 8.15
C SER A 240 16.34 8.59 6.91
N ASP A 241 17.60 8.17 6.83
CA ASP A 241 18.07 7.14 5.88
C ASP A 241 18.07 5.73 6.50
N ASN A 242 17.52 5.57 7.70
CA ASN A 242 17.42 4.27 8.39
C ASN A 242 16.08 3.59 8.08
N ALA A 243 16.13 2.45 7.39
CA ALA A 243 14.94 1.69 7.00
C ALA A 243 14.08 1.22 8.21
N ASP A 244 14.69 1.07 9.39
CA ASP A 244 14.02 0.62 10.62
C ASP A 244 13.45 1.78 11.45
N ILE A 245 13.41 3.01 10.92
CA ILE A 245 13.07 4.20 11.72
C ILE A 245 11.65 4.13 12.30
N HIS A 246 10.72 3.49 11.60
CA HIS A 246 9.35 3.28 12.08
C HIS A 246 9.32 2.46 13.37
N ASP A 247 10.09 1.38 13.43
CA ASP A 247 10.15 0.51 14.62
C ASP A 247 10.81 1.23 15.79
N LYS A 248 11.89 1.98 15.55
CA LYS A 248 12.60 2.75 16.58
C LYS A 248 11.72 3.82 17.22
N LEU A 249 10.84 4.45 16.44
CA LEU A 249 9.96 5.52 16.92
C LEU A 249 8.56 5.02 17.29
N ASN A 250 8.26 3.73 17.10
CA ASN A 250 6.91 3.20 17.23
C ASN A 250 6.28 3.49 18.59
N ASP A 251 7.01 3.20 19.66
CA ASP A 251 6.52 3.37 21.04
C ASP A 251 6.30 4.84 21.37
N GLU A 252 7.22 5.71 20.98
CA GLU A 252 7.11 7.14 21.24
C GLU A 252 5.97 7.78 20.44
N ILE A 253 5.81 7.39 19.17
CA ILE A 253 4.69 7.80 18.34
C ILE A 253 3.37 7.34 18.96
N HIS A 254 3.27 6.07 19.35
CA HIS A 254 2.07 5.52 19.98
C HIS A 254 1.70 6.29 21.27
N GLN A 255 2.67 6.48 22.17
CA GLN A 255 2.46 7.22 23.41
C GLN A 255 2.04 8.68 23.14
N THR A 256 2.69 9.36 22.18
CA THR A 256 2.38 10.74 21.84
C THR A 256 1.00 10.86 21.20
N THR A 257 0.61 9.91 20.34
CA THR A 257 -0.75 9.83 19.79
C THR A 257 -1.80 9.63 20.89
N MET A 258 -1.57 8.75 21.86
CA MET A 258 -2.50 8.55 22.98
C MET A 258 -2.60 9.79 23.88
N ALA A 259 -1.48 10.48 24.11
CA ALA A 259 -1.48 11.74 24.84
C ALA A 259 -2.26 12.84 24.10
N LEU A 260 -2.11 12.96 22.78
CA LEU A 260 -2.84 13.90 21.94
C LEU A 260 -4.35 13.63 21.98
N VAL A 261 -4.77 12.38 21.76
CA VAL A 261 -6.19 11.99 21.81
C VAL A 261 -6.77 12.27 23.20
N SER A 262 -6.03 11.94 24.26
CA SER A 262 -6.46 12.20 25.64
C SER A 262 -6.57 13.69 25.96
N ALA A 263 -5.66 14.52 25.44
CA ALA A 263 -5.71 15.98 25.61
C ALA A 263 -6.92 16.56 24.87
N SER A 264 -7.13 16.15 23.61
CA SER A 264 -8.25 16.61 22.80
C SER A 264 -9.60 16.20 23.37
N ALA A 265 -9.72 14.99 23.94
CA ALA A 265 -10.94 14.54 24.59
C ALA A 265 -11.36 15.42 25.78
N LYS A 266 -10.41 16.01 26.51
CA LYS A 266 -10.70 16.92 27.64
C LYS A 266 -11.29 18.25 27.18
N SER A 267 -10.99 18.71 25.97
CA SER A 267 -11.57 19.91 25.37
C SER A 267 -12.74 19.61 24.43
N GLY A 268 -13.03 18.33 24.17
CA GLY A 268 -13.95 17.89 23.12
C GLY A 268 -15.38 18.42 23.24
N SER A 269 -15.90 18.60 24.46
CA SER A 269 -17.25 19.17 24.67
C SER A 269 -17.37 20.66 24.36
N SER A 270 -16.24 21.36 24.24
CA SER A 270 -16.16 22.79 23.89
C SER A 270 -15.71 23.06 22.46
N ASN A 271 -15.32 22.03 21.72
CA ASN A 271 -14.86 22.18 20.33
C ASN A 271 -16.04 22.45 19.39
N THR A 272 -15.82 23.35 18.44
CA THR A 272 -16.67 23.57 17.27
C THR A 272 -16.59 22.40 16.29
N VAL A 273 -17.54 22.33 15.36
CA VAL A 273 -17.52 21.32 14.27
C VAL A 273 -16.22 21.40 13.48
N ALA A 274 -15.79 22.61 13.09
CA ALA A 274 -14.55 22.82 12.34
C ALA A 274 -13.29 22.35 13.11
N GLU A 275 -13.25 22.50 14.44
CA GLU A 275 -12.13 22.00 15.25
C GLU A 275 -12.10 20.47 15.31
N ASN A 276 -13.27 19.82 15.36
CA ASN A 276 -13.35 18.36 15.33
C ASN A 276 -13.00 17.81 13.93
N GLU A 277 -13.42 18.48 12.85
CA GLU A 277 -13.02 18.15 11.49
C GLU A 277 -11.50 18.28 11.31
N TYR A 278 -10.91 19.39 11.74
CA TYR A 278 -9.46 19.59 11.72
C TYR A 278 -8.72 18.52 12.52
N HIS A 279 -9.21 18.16 13.71
CA HIS A 279 -8.61 17.08 14.50
C HIS A 279 -8.64 15.74 13.74
N ASN A 280 -9.77 15.38 13.16
CA ASN A 280 -9.92 14.13 12.40
C ASN A 280 -8.99 14.10 11.18
N ASP A 281 -8.89 15.21 10.46
CA ASP A 281 -8.00 15.33 9.30
C ASP A 281 -6.53 15.27 9.71
N PHE A 282 -6.14 15.95 10.79
CA PHE A 282 -4.79 15.87 11.34
C PHE A 282 -4.42 14.43 11.73
N MET A 283 -5.34 13.73 12.41
CA MET A 283 -5.14 12.33 12.81
C MET A 283 -5.08 11.38 11.61
N LYS A 284 -5.91 11.60 10.59
CA LYS A 284 -5.89 10.84 9.35
C LYS A 284 -4.59 11.04 8.58
N GLN A 285 -4.14 12.29 8.40
CA GLN A 285 -2.89 12.60 7.71
C GLN A 285 -1.68 12.02 8.46
N THR A 286 -1.64 12.14 9.79
CA THR A 286 -0.62 11.52 10.63
C THR A 286 -0.62 9.99 10.49
N GLY A 287 -1.80 9.37 10.54
CA GLY A 287 -1.95 7.92 10.39
C GLY A 287 -1.48 7.41 9.03
N ASN A 288 -1.87 8.09 7.96
CA ASN A 288 -1.40 7.81 6.61
C ASN A 288 0.12 7.96 6.49
N PHE A 289 0.68 9.07 6.99
CA PHE A 289 2.12 9.32 6.91
C PHE A 289 2.93 8.25 7.65
N ARG A 290 2.51 7.90 8.87
CA ARG A 290 3.13 6.82 9.65
C ARG A 290 2.98 5.46 8.96
N GLY A 291 1.92 5.28 8.18
CA GLY A 291 1.60 4.04 7.48
C GLY A 291 2.48 3.78 6.25
N TYR A 292 3.12 4.81 5.68
CA TYR A 292 3.97 4.64 4.50
C TYR A 292 5.07 3.60 4.76
N GLY A 293 5.08 2.57 3.92
CA GLY A 293 6.20 1.65 3.76
C GLY A 293 7.18 2.13 2.69
N VAL A 294 6.76 3.06 1.82
CA VAL A 294 7.63 3.72 0.85
C VAL A 294 7.49 5.24 0.92
N LEU A 295 8.61 5.96 0.89
CA LEU A 295 8.62 7.41 0.95
C LEU A 295 9.55 8.02 -0.11
N PRO A 296 9.07 8.97 -0.93
CA PRO A 296 9.93 9.77 -1.80
C PRO A 296 11.04 10.47 -1.01
N LYS A 297 12.21 10.60 -1.63
CA LYS A 297 13.38 11.27 -1.06
C LYS A 297 13.91 12.34 -2.01
#